data_AF-A0A0C3QE80-F1
#
_entry.id   AF-A0A0C3QE80-F1
#
_cell.length_a   1.000
_cell.length_b   1.000
_cell.length_c   1.000
_cell.angle_alpha   90.00
_cell.angle_beta   90.00
_cell.angle_gamma   90.00
#
_symmetry.space_group_name_H-M   'P 1'
#
loop_
_entity.id
_entity.type
_entity.pdbx_description
1 polymer ?
#
loop_
_entity_poly.entity_id
_entity_poly.type
_entity_poly.pdbx_seq_one_letter_code
_entity_poly.pdbx_strand_id
1 'polypeptide(L)'
;MRFSIAVLFAASLASGYTILKRQTDLPACAQTCYTNTDFSPCNATDIACRCVHPNYLTALQTCVSSSCSEQDAETAALVGVATCQAAGADITNIPACVQTCDQNTQSSTCTPDDLACHCKDTTYIQAIDSCVKASCTGQDLTTAKTGNAAACRAFGVDISSVVGAA
;
A
#
# COMPACT_ATOMS: atom_id res chain seq x y z
N MET A 1 -59.09 -17.55 7.17
CA MET A 1 -58.85 -16.21 6.60
C MET A 1 -57.39 -15.85 6.86
N ARG A 2 -56.59 -15.69 5.79
CA ARG A 2 -55.42 -14.77 5.62
C ARG A 2 -54.15 -15.05 6.47
N PHE A 3 -52.91 -15.02 5.99
CA PHE A 3 -52.27 -14.81 4.67
C PHE A 3 -50.90 -15.52 4.71
N SER A 4 -50.53 -16.18 3.62
CA SER A 4 -49.17 -16.67 3.34
C SER A 4 -48.26 -15.51 2.95
N ILE A 5 -47.02 -15.46 3.46
CA ILE A 5 -45.91 -14.72 2.84
C ILE A 5 -44.68 -15.63 2.82
N ALA A 6 -44.38 -16.14 1.62
CA ALA A 6 -43.09 -16.74 1.30
C ALA A 6 -42.07 -15.61 1.13
N VAL A 7 -41.00 -15.62 1.92
CA VAL A 7 -39.85 -14.73 1.71
C VAL A 7 -38.85 -15.48 0.83
N LEU A 8 -38.87 -15.14 -0.46
CA LEU A 8 -37.81 -15.46 -1.42
C LEU A 8 -36.60 -14.59 -1.10
N PHE A 9 -35.54 -15.15 -0.51
CA PHE A 9 -34.22 -14.51 -0.53
C PHE A 9 -33.54 -14.83 -1.87
N ALA A 10 -33.92 -14.06 -2.88
CA ALA A 10 -33.15 -13.94 -4.10
C ALA A 10 -32.20 -12.72 -3.99
N ALA A 11 -30.96 -12.95 -4.40
CA ALA A 11 -29.92 -11.99 -4.75
C ALA A 11 -29.25 -11.16 -3.64
N SER A 12 -28.00 -11.53 -3.35
CA SER A 12 -26.92 -10.55 -3.23
C SER A 12 -25.57 -11.19 -3.65
N LEU A 13 -25.48 -11.61 -4.92
CA LEU A 13 -24.19 -11.72 -5.61
C LEU A 13 -23.82 -10.31 -6.12
N ALA A 14 -23.42 -9.43 -5.22
CA ALA A 14 -22.98 -8.08 -5.56
C ALA A 14 -21.83 -7.66 -4.64
N SER A 15 -20.74 -8.42 -4.65
CA SER A 15 -19.46 -7.98 -4.04
C SER A 15 -18.25 -8.24 -4.95
N GLY A 16 -18.46 -8.65 -6.20
CA GLY A 16 -17.37 -8.91 -7.16
C GLY A 16 -17.09 -7.78 -8.17
N TYR A 17 -18.00 -6.82 -8.35
CA TYR A 17 -17.89 -5.83 -9.44
C TYR A 17 -17.08 -4.57 -9.11
N THR A 18 -16.75 -4.33 -7.84
CA THR A 18 -15.88 -3.18 -7.47
C THR A 18 -14.42 -3.42 -7.82
N ILE A 19 -14.00 -4.67 -8.04
CA ILE A 19 -12.63 -4.99 -8.51
C ILE A 19 -12.51 -4.82 -10.03
N LEU A 20 -13.56 -5.08 -10.81
CA LEU A 20 -13.51 -4.94 -12.27
C LEU A 20 -13.49 -3.48 -12.76
N LYS A 21 -14.01 -2.52 -11.99
CA LYS A 21 -14.05 -1.12 -12.42
C LYS A 21 -12.68 -0.41 -12.40
N ARG A 22 -11.66 -0.97 -11.73
CA ARG A 22 -10.29 -0.44 -11.80
C ARG A 22 -9.48 -0.96 -12.99
N GLN A 23 -9.93 -2.03 -13.66
CA GLN A 23 -9.22 -2.58 -14.81
C GLN A 23 -9.57 -1.92 -16.15
N THR A 24 -10.59 -1.06 -16.21
CA THR A 24 -11.01 -0.41 -17.47
C THR A 24 -10.26 0.88 -17.78
N ASP A 25 -9.54 1.46 -16.82
CA ASP A 25 -8.86 2.76 -16.97
C ASP A 25 -7.34 2.62 -17.20
N LEU A 26 -6.80 1.41 -17.17
CA LEU A 26 -5.38 1.15 -17.40
C LEU A 26 -5.13 0.80 -18.87
N PRO A 27 -4.20 1.47 -19.57
CA PRO A 27 -3.83 1.10 -20.93
C PRO A 27 -3.37 -0.36 -21.02
N ALA A 28 -3.68 -1.04 -22.13
CA ALA A 28 -3.37 -2.46 -22.30
C ALA A 28 -1.87 -2.79 -22.13
N CYS A 29 -0.98 -1.89 -22.56
CA CYS A 29 0.46 -2.01 -22.36
C CYS A 29 0.82 -2.02 -20.86
N ALA A 30 0.22 -1.12 -20.07
CA ALA A 30 0.44 -1.01 -18.64
C ALA A 30 -0.20 -2.17 -17.87
N GLN A 31 -1.33 -2.70 -18.33
CA GLN A 31 -1.93 -3.92 -17.78
C GLN A 31 -1.01 -5.14 -17.98
N THR A 32 -0.37 -5.24 -19.14
CA THR A 32 0.62 -6.28 -19.42
C THR A 32 1.83 -6.15 -18.49
N CYS A 33 2.37 -4.93 -18.35
CA CYS A 33 3.46 -4.66 -17.42
C CYS A 33 3.10 -5.01 -15.98
N TYR A 34 1.93 -4.58 -15.51
CA TYR A 34 1.45 -4.89 -14.16
C TYR A 34 1.36 -6.39 -13.91
N THR A 35 0.85 -7.16 -14.88
CA THR A 35 0.67 -8.62 -14.75
C THR A 35 2.00 -9.37 -14.73
N ASN A 36 3.01 -8.86 -15.44
CA ASN A 36 4.32 -9.52 -15.58
C ASN A 36 5.37 -9.04 -14.57
N THR A 37 5.09 -7.99 -13.79
CA THR A 37 6.02 -7.49 -12.79
C THR A 37 5.90 -8.28 -11.50
N ASP A 38 7.02 -8.74 -10.96
CA ASP A 38 7.04 -9.46 -9.69
C ASP A 38 6.65 -8.55 -8.52
N PHE A 39 5.68 -9.00 -7.71
CA PHE A 39 5.22 -8.31 -6.53
C PHE A 39 6.02 -8.67 -5.27
N SER A 40 6.76 -9.78 -5.30
CA SER A 40 7.48 -10.31 -4.14
C SER A 40 8.39 -9.24 -3.52
N PRO A 41 8.43 -9.10 -2.19
CA PRO A 41 7.78 -9.96 -1.18
C PRO A 41 6.30 -9.64 -0.89
N CYS A 42 5.72 -8.63 -1.56
CA CYS A 42 4.32 -8.27 -1.38
C CYS A 42 3.37 -9.27 -2.06
N ASN A 43 2.19 -9.46 -1.47
CA ASN A 43 1.13 -10.27 -2.09
C ASN A 43 0.37 -9.49 -3.18
N ALA A 44 -0.25 -10.22 -4.13
CA ALA A 44 -1.07 -9.64 -5.19
C ALA A 44 -2.27 -8.82 -4.69
N THR A 45 -2.74 -9.06 -3.47
CA THR A 45 -3.81 -8.29 -2.81
C THR A 45 -3.30 -7.21 -1.87
N ASP A 46 -2.01 -7.18 -1.54
CA ASP A 46 -1.41 -6.19 -0.66
C ASP A 46 -0.98 -4.94 -1.45
N ILE A 47 -1.99 -4.16 -1.85
CA ILE A 47 -1.79 -2.97 -2.68
C ILE A 47 -0.83 -1.98 -1.99
N ALA A 48 -1.02 -1.76 -0.69
CA ALA A 48 -0.21 -0.82 0.08
C ALA A 48 1.27 -1.21 0.08
N CYS A 49 1.59 -2.49 0.32
CA CYS A 49 2.96 -3.00 0.26
C CYS A 49 3.59 -2.76 -1.11
N ARG A 50 2.87 -3.09 -2.19
CA ARG A 50 3.40 -2.88 -3.55
C ARG A 50 3.66 -1.41 -3.84
N CYS A 51 2.77 -0.53 -3.39
CA CYS A 51 2.90 0.91 -3.58
C CYS A 51 4.13 1.53 -2.91
N VAL A 52 4.76 0.83 -1.97
CA VAL A 52 5.98 1.30 -1.30
C VAL A 52 7.18 0.36 -1.55
N HIS A 53 7.03 -0.62 -2.46
CA HIS A 53 8.09 -1.57 -2.79
C HIS A 53 8.96 -1.03 -3.94
N PRO A 54 10.20 -0.54 -3.65
CA PRO A 54 10.99 0.21 -4.63
C PRO A 54 11.38 -0.63 -5.86
N ASN A 55 11.67 -1.92 -5.67
CA ASN A 55 12.05 -2.80 -6.78
C ASN A 55 10.86 -3.07 -7.72
N TYR A 56 9.67 -3.31 -7.14
CA TYR A 56 8.44 -3.46 -7.92
C TYR A 56 8.12 -2.19 -8.71
N LEU A 57 8.14 -1.02 -8.05
CA LEU A 57 7.84 0.25 -8.71
C LEU A 57 8.82 0.53 -9.85
N THR A 58 10.11 0.30 -9.62
CA THR A 58 11.16 0.50 -10.63
C THR A 58 10.98 -0.44 -11.82
N ALA A 59 10.71 -1.74 -11.57
CA ALA A 59 10.48 -2.72 -12.61
C ALA A 59 9.22 -2.40 -13.42
N LEU A 60 8.12 -2.03 -12.74
CA LEU A 60 6.88 -1.64 -13.38
C LEU A 60 7.07 -0.38 -14.24
N GLN A 61 7.71 0.65 -13.71
CA GLN A 61 8.00 1.89 -14.43
C GLN A 61 8.89 1.65 -15.64
N THR A 62 9.91 0.80 -15.52
CA THR A 62 10.78 0.40 -16.63
C THR A 62 9.97 -0.29 -17.73
N CYS A 63 9.10 -1.23 -17.37
CA CYS A 63 8.22 -1.87 -18.35
C CYS A 63 7.29 -0.86 -19.02
N VAL A 64 6.59 -0.02 -18.25
CA VAL A 64 5.64 0.96 -18.78
C VAL A 64 6.35 1.94 -19.72
N SER A 65 7.47 2.51 -19.31
CA SER A 65 8.24 3.47 -20.13
C SER A 65 8.78 2.87 -21.43
N SER A 66 9.04 1.56 -21.48
CA SER A 66 9.52 0.88 -22.68
C SER A 66 8.41 0.34 -23.60
N SER A 67 7.21 0.10 -23.05
CA SER A 67 6.14 -0.63 -23.74
C SER A 67 4.89 0.21 -24.02
N CYS A 68 4.77 1.38 -23.41
CA CYS A 68 3.64 2.29 -23.55
C CYS A 68 4.01 3.57 -24.30
N SER A 69 3.02 4.21 -24.91
CA SER A 69 3.15 5.60 -25.33
C SER A 69 3.31 6.52 -24.11
N GLU A 70 3.82 7.74 -24.31
CA GLU A 70 3.92 8.73 -23.22
C GLU A 70 2.55 9.02 -22.57
N GLN A 71 1.51 9.15 -23.39
CA GLN A 71 0.14 9.36 -22.91
C GLN A 71 -0.39 8.18 -22.08
N ASP A 72 -0.10 6.95 -22.51
CA ASP A 72 -0.48 5.75 -21.77
C ASP A 72 0.32 5.60 -20.47
N ALA A 73 1.61 5.95 -20.49
CA ALA A 73 2.46 5.94 -19.32
C ALA A 73 1.98 6.96 -18.27
N GLU A 74 1.60 8.17 -18.70
CA GLU A 74 1.01 9.19 -17.81
C GLU A 74 -0.32 8.69 -17.21
N THR A 75 -1.20 8.13 -18.04
CA THR A 75 -2.46 7.55 -17.58
C THR A 75 -2.23 6.44 -16.56
N ALA A 76 -1.26 5.55 -16.81
CA ALA A 76 -0.89 4.49 -15.88
C ALA A 76 -0.34 5.03 -14.57
N ALA A 77 0.46 6.09 -14.60
CA ALA A 77 0.97 6.75 -13.40
C ALA A 77 -0.17 7.35 -12.55
N LEU A 78 -1.13 8.04 -13.18
CA LEU A 78 -2.30 8.60 -12.48
C LEU A 78 -3.16 7.51 -11.83
N VAL A 79 -3.43 6.43 -12.56
CA VAL A 79 -4.18 5.26 -12.02
C VAL A 79 -3.40 4.60 -10.87
N GLY A 80 -2.08 4.51 -10.99
CA GLY A 80 -1.18 3.99 -9.95
C GLY A 80 -1.26 4.82 -8.67
N VAL A 81 -1.10 6.15 -8.77
CA VAL A 81 -1.20 7.07 -7.62
C VAL A 81 -2.57 6.97 -6.95
N ALA A 82 -3.67 7.03 -7.71
CA ALA A 82 -5.01 6.90 -7.16
C ALA A 82 -5.23 5.53 -6.50
N THR A 83 -4.63 4.47 -7.06
CA THR A 83 -4.69 3.12 -6.48
C THR A 83 -3.98 3.03 -5.15
N CYS A 84 -2.80 3.64 -5.03
CA CYS A 84 -2.00 3.68 -3.80
C CYS A 84 -2.63 4.55 -2.71
N GLN A 85 -3.14 5.73 -3.08
CA GLN A 85 -3.89 6.60 -2.18
C GLN A 85 -5.10 5.88 -1.57
N ALA A 86 -5.89 5.20 -2.40
CA ALA A 86 -7.04 4.45 -1.92
C ALA A 86 -6.67 3.23 -1.05
N ALA A 87 -5.42 2.76 -1.12
CA ALA A 87 -4.89 1.71 -0.26
C ALA A 87 -4.27 2.24 1.04
N GLY A 88 -4.32 3.56 1.29
CA GLY A 88 -3.72 4.18 2.46
C GLY A 88 -2.19 4.31 2.39
N ALA A 89 -1.60 4.05 1.22
CA ALA A 89 -0.17 4.22 0.94
C ALA A 89 0.02 5.43 0.01
N ASP A 90 -0.31 6.62 0.51
CA ASP A 90 -0.12 7.84 -0.26
C ASP A 90 1.37 8.21 -0.32
N ILE A 91 2.03 7.71 -1.36
CA ILE A 91 3.44 8.01 -1.65
C ILE A 91 3.70 9.47 -2.03
N THR A 92 2.64 10.23 -2.32
CA THR A 92 2.74 11.65 -2.70
C THR A 92 2.56 12.60 -1.52
N ASN A 93 2.06 12.11 -0.39
CA ASN A 93 1.78 12.92 0.79
C ASN A 93 2.04 12.15 2.08
N ILE A 94 3.32 12.04 2.45
CA ILE A 94 3.72 11.47 3.75
C ILE A 94 3.40 12.49 4.86
N PRO A 95 2.56 12.15 5.85
CA PRO A 95 2.19 13.08 6.91
C PRO A 95 3.41 13.64 7.64
N ALA A 96 3.41 14.95 7.90
CA ALA A 96 4.54 15.63 8.56
C ALA A 96 4.87 15.06 9.95
N CYS A 97 3.87 14.51 10.65
CA CYS A 97 4.06 13.83 11.93
C CYS A 97 4.96 12.58 11.80
N VAL A 98 4.87 11.84 10.68
CA VAL A 98 5.73 10.67 10.43
C VAL A 98 7.17 11.12 10.19
N GLN A 99 7.37 12.15 9.37
CA GLN A 99 8.69 12.72 9.11
C GLN A 99 9.37 13.19 10.41
N THR A 100 8.59 13.77 11.32
CA THR A 100 9.08 14.18 12.65
C THR A 100 9.49 12.96 13.49
N CYS A 101 8.71 11.89 13.44
CA CYS A 101 9.03 10.65 14.16
C CYS A 101 10.28 9.96 13.62
N ASP A 102 10.45 9.92 12.30
CA ASP A 102 11.64 9.35 11.66
C ASP A 102 12.90 10.15 12.01
N GLN A 103 12.83 11.48 12.05
CA GLN A 103 13.97 12.34 12.41
C GLN A 103 14.37 12.21 13.89
N ASN A 104 13.40 11.95 14.77
CA ASN A 104 13.62 11.88 16.21
C ASN A 104 13.95 10.46 16.71
N THR A 105 13.82 9.45 15.85
CA THR A 105 14.05 8.06 16.22
C THR A 105 15.27 7.54 15.49
N GLN A 106 16.21 6.97 16.24
CA GLN A 106 17.44 6.45 15.67
C GLN A 106 17.62 4.99 16.09
N SER A 107 17.87 4.12 15.12
CA SER A 107 18.33 2.76 15.43
C SER A 107 19.76 2.82 15.94
N SER A 108 20.05 2.03 16.97
CA SER A 108 21.40 1.84 17.49
C SER A 108 22.19 0.80 16.70
N THR A 109 21.54 0.08 15.76
CA THR A 109 22.11 -1.08 15.07
C THR A 109 22.08 -0.98 13.55
N CYS A 110 21.21 -0.14 12.99
CA CYS A 110 21.03 0.03 11.55
C CYS A 110 21.58 1.38 11.06
N THR A 111 22.08 1.41 9.83
CA THR A 111 22.44 2.67 9.16
C THR A 111 21.18 3.41 8.70
N PRO A 112 21.20 4.75 8.52
CA PRO A 112 20.00 5.52 8.17
C PRO A 112 19.25 5.01 6.94
N ASP A 113 19.96 4.51 5.92
CA ASP A 113 19.37 4.08 4.65
C ASP A 113 19.00 2.58 4.59
N ASP A 114 19.26 1.81 5.66
CA ASP A 114 18.96 0.37 5.70
C ASP A 114 17.57 0.10 6.29
N LEU A 115 16.53 0.43 5.50
CA LEU A 115 15.13 0.25 5.90
C LEU A 115 14.80 -1.22 6.22
N ALA A 116 15.44 -2.19 5.55
CA ALA A 116 15.26 -3.61 5.84
C ALA A 116 15.80 -3.98 7.23
N CYS A 117 16.92 -3.40 7.65
CA CYS A 117 17.44 -3.51 9.01
C CYS A 117 16.51 -2.83 10.01
N HIS A 118 16.11 -1.58 9.76
CA HIS A 118 15.21 -0.82 10.65
C HIS A 118 13.92 -1.59 10.94
N CYS A 119 13.33 -2.21 9.93
CA CYS A 119 12.12 -3.03 10.08
C CYS A 119 12.32 -4.27 10.96
N LYS A 120 13.55 -4.76 11.13
CA LYS A 120 13.89 -5.89 12.01
C LYS A 120 14.30 -5.44 13.42
N ASP A 121 14.68 -4.17 13.58
CA ASP A 121 14.95 -3.58 14.89
C ASP A 121 13.63 -3.29 15.60
N THR A 122 13.18 -4.23 16.43
CA THR A 122 11.90 -4.12 17.14
C THR A 122 11.88 -2.92 18.10
N THR A 123 13.03 -2.50 18.63
CA THR A 123 13.10 -1.35 19.53
C THR A 123 12.87 -0.06 18.75
N TYR A 124 13.51 0.07 17.59
CA TYR A 124 13.27 1.16 16.66
C TYR A 124 11.80 1.21 16.22
N ILE A 125 11.24 0.08 15.80
CA ILE A 125 9.85 0.01 15.34
C ILE A 125 8.84 0.37 16.45
N GLN A 126 9.07 -0.07 17.69
CA GLN A 126 8.24 0.32 18.82
C GLN A 126 8.34 1.82 19.13
N ALA A 127 9.53 2.41 19.00
CA ALA A 127 9.74 3.83 19.21
C ALA A 127 9.03 4.68 18.13
N ILE A 128 9.17 4.29 16.86
CA ILE A 128 8.44 4.93 15.74
C ILE A 128 6.93 4.84 15.96
N ASP A 129 6.40 3.66 16.26
CA ASP A 129 4.95 3.46 16.47
C ASP A 129 4.43 4.27 17.66
N SER A 130 5.19 4.33 18.75
CA SER A 130 4.84 5.16 19.92
C SER A 130 4.81 6.65 19.56
N CYS A 131 5.80 7.12 18.81
CA CYS A 131 5.83 8.50 18.32
C CYS A 131 4.65 8.79 17.38
N VAL A 132 4.40 7.92 16.40
CA VAL A 132 3.31 8.08 15.43
C VAL A 132 1.96 8.12 16.14
N LYS A 133 1.71 7.26 17.12
CA LYS A 133 0.49 7.28 17.94
C LYS A 133 0.33 8.55 18.77
N ALA A 134 1.43 9.20 19.15
CA ALA A 134 1.43 10.43 19.92
C ALA A 134 1.31 11.70 19.05
N SER A 135 1.89 11.68 17.84
CA SER A 135 2.05 12.87 16.98
C SER A 135 1.08 12.92 15.81
N CYS A 136 0.61 11.78 15.31
CA CYS A 136 -0.36 11.71 14.22
C CYS A 136 -1.79 11.55 14.75
N THR A 137 -2.78 12.10 14.04
CA THR A 137 -4.20 11.96 14.41
C THR A 137 -5.07 11.71 13.18
N GLY A 138 -6.29 11.22 13.40
CA GLY A 138 -7.27 11.05 12.32
C GLY A 138 -6.73 10.23 11.14
N GLN A 139 -6.90 10.75 9.93
CA GLN A 139 -6.44 10.09 8.70
C GLN A 139 -4.92 9.93 8.65
N ASP A 140 -4.16 10.89 9.18
CA ASP A 140 -2.69 10.83 9.17
C ASP A 140 -2.17 9.65 9.99
N LEU A 141 -2.81 9.34 11.11
CA LEU A 141 -2.45 8.17 11.92
C LEU A 141 -2.72 6.87 11.16
N THR A 142 -3.86 6.77 10.48
CA THR A 142 -4.21 5.59 9.67
C THR A 142 -3.23 5.41 8.51
N THR A 143 -2.93 6.48 7.78
CA THR A 143 -1.95 6.49 6.68
C THR A 143 -0.55 6.13 7.21
N ALA A 144 -0.12 6.69 8.35
CA ALA A 144 1.18 6.39 8.95
C ALA A 144 1.32 4.91 9.33
N LYS A 145 0.34 4.35 10.05
CA LYS A 145 0.37 2.93 10.45
C LYS A 145 0.36 2.00 9.23
N THR A 146 -0.49 2.30 8.25
CA THR A 146 -0.61 1.50 7.02
C THR A 146 0.68 1.57 6.21
N GLY A 147 1.22 2.77 6.01
CA GLY A 147 2.46 3.03 5.28
C GLY A 147 3.68 2.38 5.91
N ASN A 148 3.89 2.55 7.22
CA ASN A 148 5.03 1.96 7.91
C ASN A 148 5.00 0.43 7.89
N ALA A 149 3.82 -0.17 8.14
CA ALA A 149 3.67 -1.61 8.05
C ALA A 149 3.86 -2.13 6.61
N ALA A 150 3.32 -1.42 5.62
CA ALA A 150 3.51 -1.75 4.21
C ALA A 150 4.98 -1.66 3.78
N ALA A 151 5.70 -0.63 4.24
CA ALA A 151 7.11 -0.42 3.94
C ALA A 151 7.93 -1.60 4.45
N CYS A 152 7.71 -2.06 5.68
CA CYS A 152 8.42 -3.23 6.19
C CYS A 152 8.06 -4.51 5.45
N ARG A 153 6.79 -4.71 5.06
CA ARG A 153 6.40 -5.86 4.25
C ARG A 153 7.05 -5.85 2.87
N ALA A 154 7.34 -4.67 2.30
CA ALA A 154 8.08 -4.55 1.05
C ALA A 154 9.53 -5.05 1.14
N PHE A 155 10.08 -5.19 2.34
CA PHE A 155 11.37 -5.85 2.61
C PHE A 155 11.20 -7.25 3.22
N GLY A 156 9.98 -7.81 3.19
CA GLY A 156 9.66 -9.14 3.68
C GLY A 156 9.55 -9.24 5.21
N VAL A 157 9.32 -8.11 5.89
CA VAL A 157 9.23 -8.06 7.35
C VAL A 157 7.81 -7.72 7.80
N ASP A 158 7.18 -8.60 8.58
CA ASP A 158 5.89 -8.36 9.21
C ASP A 158 6.09 -7.83 10.64
N ILE A 159 5.69 -6.58 10.87
CA ILE A 159 5.81 -5.89 12.16
C ILE A 159 4.52 -5.94 13.00
N SER A 160 3.46 -6.63 12.56
CA SER A 160 2.16 -6.65 13.25
C SER A 160 2.23 -7.20 14.68
N SER A 161 3.17 -8.11 14.94
CA SER A 161 3.46 -8.63 16.28
C SER A 161 4.11 -7.61 17.21
N VAL A 162 4.71 -6.55 16.67
CA VAL A 162 5.45 -5.51 17.39
C VAL A 162 4.56 -4.30 17.67
N VAL A 163 3.77 -3.85 16.68
CA VAL A 163 3.00 -2.59 16.75
C VAL A 163 1.48 -2.79 16.82
N GLY A 164 1.02 -4.05 16.70
CA GLY A 164 -0.38 -4.42 16.51
C GLY A 164 -0.77 -4.39 15.02
N ALA A 165 -1.97 -4.89 14.70
CA ALA A 165 -2.49 -4.79 13.34
C ALA A 165 -2.64 -3.30 12.93
N ALA A 166 -2.24 -3.01 11.70
CA ALA A 166 -2.42 -1.69 11.08
C ALA A 166 -3.90 -1.44 10.83
#